data_AF-A0A2D8S7Z8-F1
#
_entry.id   AF-A0A2D8S7Z8-F1
#
_cell.length_a   1.000
_cell.length_b   1.000
_cell.length_c   1.000
_cell.angle_alpha   90.00
_cell.angle_beta   90.00
_cell.angle_gamma   90.00
#
_symmetry.space_group_name_H-M   'P 1'
#
loop_
_entity.id
_entity.type
_entity.pdbx_description
1 polymer ?
#
loop_
_entity_poly.entity_id
_entity_poly.type
_entity_poly.pdbx_seq_one_letter_code
_entity_poly.pdbx_strand_id
1 'polypeptide(L)'
;NTTGTVALTSDIVYPVTLTNSVTLTNKTLALGSNTISGTTAEFNTALTDGSFATLAGSETLTNKSLTAPTLTGSSTSAGSIIFKEDTDNGTNSATLVGPASTADVTITLPAETGTVLTTASSIANSNLANSTITIGSSSVALGSSQTTFTGLASITSTAVVTNDSGFRVRNTSDNTKIVALDCSGITGSTTRTLTIPDQDGTIALVGGGSTEFADDVFRVIDNGDSSKKLAFECSGITGSTTRTMTVPDSDGTISTESFATAIAVALG
;
A
#
# COMPACT_ATOMS: atom_id res chain seq x y z
N ASN A 1 -41.82 -34.81 74.35
CA ASN A 1 -41.89 -35.07 72.90
C ASN A 1 -42.15 -36.55 72.73
N THR A 2 -43.41 -36.94 72.54
CA THR A 2 -43.81 -38.36 72.49
C THR A 2 -43.47 -38.89 71.11
N THR A 3 -42.34 -39.58 70.97
CA THR A 3 -41.96 -40.26 69.73
C THR A 3 -42.84 -41.50 69.57
N GLY A 4 -43.89 -41.40 68.77
CA GLY A 4 -44.73 -42.52 68.36
C GLY A 4 -44.51 -42.86 66.89
N THR A 5 -44.37 -44.14 66.57
CA THR A 5 -44.41 -44.62 65.19
C THR A 5 -45.88 -44.76 64.80
N VAL A 6 -46.38 -43.92 63.90
CA VAL A 6 -47.70 -44.13 63.28
C VAL A 6 -47.51 -45.13 62.15
N ALA A 7 -47.84 -46.40 62.41
CA ALA A 7 -47.93 -47.41 61.36
C ALA A 7 -49.23 -47.20 60.59
N LEU A 8 -49.13 -46.69 59.37
CA LEU A 8 -50.27 -46.62 58.45
C LEU A 8 -50.53 -48.03 57.92
N THR A 9 -51.66 -48.62 58.28
CA THR A 9 -52.05 -49.98 57.88
C THR A 9 -52.84 -50.02 56.55
N SER A 10 -53.03 -48.86 55.90
CA SER A 10 -53.68 -48.71 54.59
C SER A 10 -53.26 -47.38 53.92
N ASP A 11 -53.50 -47.26 52.60
CA ASP A 11 -53.23 -46.04 51.84
C ASP A 11 -53.99 -44.84 52.42
N ILE A 12 -53.32 -43.68 52.48
CA ILE A 12 -53.94 -42.47 53.00
C ILE A 12 -54.97 -41.95 51.99
N VAL A 13 -56.24 -41.93 52.38
CA VAL A 13 -57.33 -41.35 51.57
C VAL A 13 -57.12 -39.83 51.47
N TYR A 14 -57.02 -39.34 50.23
CA TYR A 14 -56.81 -37.93 49.91
C TYR A 14 -58.09 -37.09 50.15
N PRO A 15 -58.03 -35.84 50.65
CA PRO A 15 -56.84 -35.06 50.99
C PRO A 15 -56.36 -35.21 52.44
N VAL A 16 -55.05 -35.09 52.65
CA VAL A 16 -54.43 -34.99 53.98
C VAL A 16 -54.16 -33.52 54.31
N THR A 17 -54.81 -33.00 55.34
CA THR A 17 -54.57 -31.63 55.83
C THR A 17 -53.65 -31.67 57.04
N LEU A 18 -52.45 -31.11 56.93
CA LEU A 18 -51.55 -30.87 58.05
C LEU A 18 -51.58 -29.38 58.41
N THR A 19 -51.89 -29.05 59.66
CA THR A 19 -52.05 -27.67 60.14
C THR A 19 -50.77 -27.06 60.72
N ASN A 20 -49.69 -27.86 60.83
CA ASN A 20 -48.40 -27.45 61.38
C ASN A 20 -47.26 -27.75 60.39
N SER A 21 -46.10 -27.13 60.61
CA SER A 21 -44.88 -27.42 59.85
C SER A 21 -44.45 -28.88 60.03
N VAL A 22 -44.03 -29.50 58.93
CA VAL A 22 -43.54 -30.89 58.89
C VAL A 22 -42.07 -30.87 58.50
N THR A 23 -41.19 -31.23 59.43
CA THR A 23 -39.76 -31.40 59.14
C THR A 23 -39.48 -32.85 58.76
N LEU A 24 -38.99 -33.06 57.53
CA LEU A 24 -38.56 -34.37 57.05
C LEU A 24 -37.02 -34.42 57.05
N THR A 25 -36.44 -35.08 58.05
CA THR A 25 -34.96 -35.20 58.17
C THR A 25 -34.48 -36.51 57.55
N ASN A 26 -33.42 -36.44 56.73
CA ASN A 26 -32.79 -37.61 56.09
C ASN A 26 -33.77 -38.47 55.28
N LYS A 27 -34.73 -37.84 54.59
CA LYS A 27 -35.69 -38.51 53.69
C LYS A 27 -35.52 -38.00 52.26
N THR A 28 -35.62 -38.89 51.29
CA THR A 28 -35.78 -38.55 49.87
C THR A 28 -37.26 -38.27 49.60
N LEU A 29 -37.58 -37.12 49.02
CA LEU A 29 -38.94 -36.76 48.62
C LEU A 29 -39.07 -36.90 47.10
N ALA A 30 -40.00 -37.72 46.62
CA ALA A 30 -40.26 -37.89 45.19
C ALA A 30 -41.24 -36.82 44.69
N LEU A 31 -40.87 -36.07 43.66
CA LEU A 31 -41.63 -34.90 43.19
C LEU A 31 -42.27 -35.04 41.80
N GLY A 32 -42.09 -36.17 41.11
CA GLY A 32 -42.42 -36.31 39.68
C GLY A 32 -43.89 -36.07 39.27
N SER A 33 -44.84 -36.07 40.20
CA SER A 33 -46.25 -35.74 39.94
C SER A 33 -46.86 -34.80 40.99
N ASN A 34 -46.02 -34.11 41.75
CA ASN A 34 -46.46 -33.19 42.80
C ASN A 34 -46.37 -31.75 42.33
N THR A 35 -47.39 -30.95 42.65
CA THR A 35 -47.33 -29.48 42.51
C THR A 35 -46.76 -28.89 43.78
N ILE A 36 -45.59 -28.27 43.69
CA ILE A 36 -45.02 -27.47 44.78
C ILE A 36 -45.09 -26.01 44.37
N SER A 37 -45.77 -25.19 45.17
CA SER A 37 -45.90 -23.76 44.96
C SER A 37 -44.98 -22.98 45.90
N GLY A 38 -44.35 -21.94 45.38
CA GLY A 38 -43.51 -21.00 46.12
C GLY A 38 -42.93 -19.98 45.15
N THR A 39 -42.41 -18.88 45.69
CA THR A 39 -41.66 -17.87 44.94
C THR A 39 -40.19 -18.27 44.81
N THR A 40 -39.50 -17.76 43.79
CA THR A 40 -38.06 -17.97 43.63
C THR A 40 -37.26 -17.55 44.87
N ALA A 41 -37.69 -16.49 45.57
CA ALA A 41 -37.04 -16.02 46.79
C ALA A 41 -37.19 -17.00 47.96
N GLU A 42 -38.38 -17.59 48.13
CA GLU A 42 -38.62 -18.62 49.16
C GLU A 42 -37.78 -19.86 48.89
N PHE A 43 -37.74 -20.31 47.63
CA PHE A 43 -36.91 -21.45 47.25
C PHE A 43 -35.41 -21.18 47.41
N ASN A 44 -34.92 -20.01 47.00
CA ASN A 44 -33.51 -19.64 47.17
C ASN A 44 -33.10 -19.53 48.64
N THR A 45 -33.98 -19.07 49.52
CA THR A 45 -33.73 -19.04 50.96
C THR A 45 -33.64 -20.45 51.55
N ALA A 46 -34.37 -21.40 50.97
CA ALA A 46 -34.36 -22.79 51.40
C ALA A 46 -33.13 -23.58 50.91
N LEU A 47 -32.44 -23.12 49.86
CA LEU A 47 -31.22 -23.75 49.37
C LEU A 47 -30.05 -23.50 50.32
N THR A 48 -29.26 -24.55 50.57
CA THR A 48 -28.02 -24.44 51.36
C THR A 48 -26.82 -23.98 50.53
N ASP A 49 -26.90 -24.07 49.20
CA ASP A 49 -25.85 -23.71 48.27
C ASP A 49 -26.39 -23.00 47.02
N GLY A 50 -26.05 -21.71 46.89
CA GLY A 50 -26.36 -20.92 45.69
C GLY A 50 -27.82 -20.50 45.55
N SER A 51 -28.24 -20.25 44.32
CA SER A 51 -29.58 -19.79 43.96
C SER A 51 -29.94 -20.31 42.57
N PHE A 52 -31.23 -20.50 42.31
CA PHE A 52 -31.72 -20.84 40.98
C PHE A 52 -31.57 -19.65 40.01
N ALA A 53 -31.24 -19.94 38.75
CA ALA A 53 -31.42 -18.99 37.65
C ALA A 53 -32.86 -19.09 37.13
N THR A 54 -33.42 -17.97 36.69
CA THR A 54 -34.78 -17.91 36.11
C THR A 54 -34.75 -18.05 34.59
N LEU A 55 -35.94 -18.26 33.99
CA LEU A 55 -36.10 -18.35 32.53
C LEU A 55 -36.37 -16.98 31.87
N ALA A 56 -36.97 -16.06 32.63
CA ALA A 56 -37.34 -14.74 32.16
C ALA A 56 -36.87 -13.69 33.15
N GLY A 57 -36.42 -12.55 32.62
CA GLY A 57 -35.84 -11.47 33.40
C GLY A 57 -34.41 -11.18 32.95
N SER A 58 -33.67 -10.53 33.84
CA SER A 58 -32.23 -10.30 33.69
C SER A 58 -31.51 -11.09 34.76
N GLU A 59 -30.70 -12.06 34.35
CA GLU A 59 -29.89 -12.87 35.25
C GLU A 59 -28.45 -12.35 35.30
N THR A 60 -27.95 -12.07 36.51
CA THR A 60 -26.53 -11.75 36.73
C THR A 60 -25.78 -13.02 37.10
N LEU A 61 -24.97 -13.54 36.16
CA LEU A 61 -24.18 -14.77 36.34
C LEU A 61 -22.77 -14.45 36.84
N THR A 62 -22.63 -14.19 38.13
CA THR A 62 -21.32 -13.88 38.73
C THR A 62 -20.46 -15.13 38.93
N ASN A 63 -19.21 -15.06 38.47
CA ASN A 63 -18.20 -16.11 38.67
C ASN A 63 -18.62 -17.49 38.14
N LYS A 64 -19.33 -17.51 37.01
CA LYS A 64 -19.73 -18.73 36.31
C LYS A 64 -18.92 -18.91 35.03
N SER A 65 -18.55 -20.16 34.74
CA SER A 65 -18.02 -20.56 33.44
C SER A 65 -19.18 -21.03 32.56
N LEU A 66 -19.30 -20.47 31.36
CA LEU A 66 -20.28 -20.89 30.37
C LEU A 66 -19.58 -21.83 29.38
N THR A 67 -19.99 -23.10 29.36
CA THR A 67 -19.46 -24.08 28.41
C THR A 67 -20.29 -24.07 27.14
N ALA A 68 -19.68 -23.67 26.01
CA ALA A 68 -20.35 -23.55 24.71
C ALA A 68 -21.66 -22.73 24.74
N PRO A 69 -21.65 -21.48 25.25
CA PRO A 69 -22.84 -20.65 25.30
C PRO A 69 -23.41 -20.42 23.90
N THR A 70 -24.73 -20.55 23.76
CA THR A 70 -25.46 -20.09 22.58
C THR A 70 -26.25 -18.84 22.98
N LEU A 71 -25.97 -17.72 22.31
CA LEU A 71 -26.61 -16.43 22.57
C LEU A 71 -27.54 -16.13 21.40
N THR A 72 -28.85 -16.26 21.62
CA THR A 72 -29.87 -16.04 20.58
C THR A 72 -30.51 -14.67 20.73
N GLY A 73 -30.54 -13.88 19.66
CA GLY A 73 -31.33 -12.65 19.58
C GLY A 73 -32.82 -12.90 19.35
N SER A 74 -33.63 -11.85 19.36
CA SER A 74 -35.04 -11.93 18.95
C SER A 74 -35.17 -12.20 17.45
N SER A 75 -36.13 -13.03 17.06
CA SER A 75 -36.40 -13.40 15.65
C SER A 75 -36.69 -12.24 14.67
N THR A 76 -36.88 -11.02 15.17
CA THR A 76 -37.27 -9.85 14.37
C THR A 76 -36.17 -8.82 14.16
N SER A 77 -35.00 -8.97 14.81
CA SER A 77 -33.91 -7.98 14.78
C SER A 77 -32.54 -8.66 14.81
N ALA A 78 -31.52 -7.95 14.31
CA ALA A 78 -30.12 -8.31 14.51
C ALA A 78 -29.83 -8.64 15.99
N GLY A 79 -29.27 -9.81 16.26
CA GLY A 79 -28.75 -10.14 17.59
C GLY A 79 -27.45 -9.38 17.85
N SER A 80 -27.24 -8.96 19.10
CA SER A 80 -25.99 -8.32 19.50
C SER A 80 -25.48 -8.83 20.83
N ILE A 81 -24.15 -8.81 20.98
CA ILE A 81 -23.45 -9.00 22.24
C ILE A 81 -22.76 -7.68 22.56
N ILE A 82 -23.03 -7.13 23.74
CA ILE A 82 -22.45 -5.87 24.19
C ILE A 82 -21.44 -6.17 25.29
N PHE A 83 -20.17 -5.91 25.01
CA PHE A 83 -19.11 -5.90 25.99
C PHE A 83 -19.01 -4.48 26.55
N LYS A 84 -19.62 -4.27 27.71
CA LYS A 84 -19.47 -3.04 28.49
C LYS A 84 -18.06 -2.97 29.08
N GLU A 85 -17.58 -1.77 29.35
CA GLU A 85 -16.48 -1.59 30.29
C GLU A 85 -16.87 -2.04 31.71
N ASP A 86 -15.92 -2.01 32.65
CA ASP A 86 -16.14 -2.57 33.98
C ASP A 86 -17.09 -1.72 34.87
N THR A 87 -17.11 -1.98 36.17
CA THR A 87 -17.99 -1.33 37.15
C THR A 87 -17.82 0.18 37.32
N ASP A 88 -16.87 0.83 36.64
CA ASP A 88 -16.67 2.28 36.69
C ASP A 88 -17.72 3.11 35.94
N ASN A 89 -18.74 2.47 35.37
CA ASN A 89 -19.95 3.12 34.86
C ASN A 89 -19.66 4.14 33.74
N GLY A 90 -18.59 3.89 32.98
CA GLY A 90 -18.35 4.67 31.78
C GLY A 90 -19.44 4.43 30.71
N THR A 91 -19.30 5.13 29.60
CA THR A 91 -20.28 5.14 28.50
C THR A 91 -19.86 4.29 27.30
N ASN A 92 -18.67 3.68 27.36
CA ASN A 92 -18.05 2.95 26.27
C ASN A 92 -18.47 1.47 26.26
N SER A 93 -18.55 0.91 25.06
CA SER A 93 -18.82 -0.52 24.86
C SER A 93 -18.31 -0.97 23.50
N ALA A 94 -17.91 -2.24 23.41
CA ALA A 94 -17.72 -2.92 22.15
C ALA A 94 -18.97 -3.76 21.87
N THR A 95 -19.65 -3.51 20.75
CA THR A 95 -20.83 -4.27 20.35
C THR A 95 -20.48 -5.17 19.18
N LEU A 96 -20.63 -6.48 19.36
CA LEU A 96 -20.64 -7.43 18.26
C LEU A 96 -22.07 -7.55 17.75
N VAL A 97 -22.33 -7.07 16.53
CA VAL A 97 -23.65 -7.13 15.90
C VAL A 97 -23.63 -8.22 14.83
N GLY A 98 -24.45 -9.25 14.99
CA GLY A 98 -24.80 -10.14 13.89
C GLY A 98 -25.79 -9.42 12.97
N PRO A 99 -25.60 -9.40 11.64
CA PRO A 99 -26.57 -8.77 10.76
C PRO A 99 -27.96 -9.37 10.93
N ALA A 100 -29.01 -8.59 10.63
CA ALA A 100 -30.38 -9.10 10.47
C ALA A 100 -30.42 -9.92 9.17
N SER A 101 -29.76 -11.08 9.19
CA SER A 101 -29.35 -11.79 7.99
C SER A 101 -30.29 -12.93 7.66
N THR A 102 -30.44 -13.17 6.36
CA THR A 102 -31.10 -14.31 5.74
C THR A 102 -30.17 -15.53 5.61
N ALA A 103 -28.93 -15.46 6.12
CA ALA A 103 -27.92 -16.52 6.15
C ALA A 103 -26.89 -16.33 7.29
N ASP A 104 -26.17 -17.39 7.64
CA ASP A 104 -25.16 -17.36 8.71
C ASP A 104 -23.94 -16.50 8.36
N VAL A 105 -23.41 -15.77 9.34
CA VAL A 105 -22.14 -15.04 9.26
C VAL A 105 -21.16 -15.62 10.26
N THR A 106 -19.99 -16.05 9.78
CA THR A 106 -18.93 -16.61 10.60
C THR A 106 -17.73 -15.67 10.64
N ILE A 107 -17.32 -15.28 11.84
CA ILE A 107 -16.03 -14.61 12.10
C ILE A 107 -15.11 -15.65 12.72
N THR A 108 -14.01 -15.99 12.05
CA THR A 108 -12.98 -16.88 12.57
C THR A 108 -11.80 -16.05 13.05
N LEU A 109 -11.50 -16.12 14.35
CA LEU A 109 -10.29 -15.52 14.92
C LEU A 109 -9.08 -16.44 14.69
N PRO A 110 -7.87 -15.90 14.51
CA PRO A 110 -6.67 -16.73 14.42
C PRO A 110 -6.39 -17.41 15.76
N ALA A 111 -5.72 -18.57 15.71
CA ALA A 111 -5.37 -19.36 16.90
C ALA A 111 -4.10 -18.81 17.60
N GLU A 112 -4.13 -17.53 17.95
CA GLU A 112 -3.04 -16.80 18.60
C GLU A 112 -3.56 -15.72 19.54
N THR A 113 -2.73 -15.23 20.46
CA THR A 113 -3.05 -14.07 21.29
C THR A 113 -2.83 -12.79 20.51
N GLY A 114 -3.76 -11.84 20.54
CA GLY A 114 -3.58 -10.55 19.88
C GLY A 114 -4.74 -9.58 20.06
N THR A 115 -4.59 -8.39 19.45
CA THR A 115 -5.64 -7.37 19.39
C THR A 115 -6.32 -7.44 18.02
N VAL A 116 -7.64 -7.46 17.99
CA VAL A 116 -8.40 -7.28 16.74
C VAL A 116 -8.36 -5.81 16.35
N LEU A 117 -7.67 -5.48 15.26
CA LEU A 117 -7.67 -4.13 14.70
C LEU A 117 -9.03 -3.82 14.06
N THR A 118 -9.60 -2.67 14.40
CA THR A 118 -10.79 -2.14 13.73
C THR A 118 -10.39 -1.06 12.73
N THR A 119 -11.24 -0.80 11.74
CA THR A 119 -10.97 0.10 10.60
C THR A 119 -10.75 1.58 10.97
N ALA A 120 -10.77 1.93 12.25
CA ALA A 120 -10.65 3.31 12.74
C ALA A 120 -9.19 3.77 12.97
N SER A 121 -8.23 2.84 13.03
CA SER A 121 -6.80 3.15 12.99
C SER A 121 -6.18 2.44 11.81
N SER A 122 -5.49 3.19 10.96
CA SER A 122 -4.74 2.64 9.82
C SER A 122 -4.00 1.36 10.23
N ILE A 123 -4.08 0.31 9.41
CA ILE A 123 -3.25 -0.88 9.61
C ILE A 123 -1.80 -0.43 9.42
N ALA A 124 -1.00 -0.46 10.47
CA ALA A 124 0.41 -0.12 10.38
C ALA A 124 1.08 -1.01 9.31
N ASN A 125 2.02 -0.47 8.53
CA ASN A 125 2.66 -1.24 7.45
C ASN A 125 3.35 -2.52 7.97
N SER A 126 3.77 -2.56 9.24
CA SER A 126 4.30 -3.76 9.91
C SER A 126 3.29 -4.90 10.03
N ASN A 127 2.00 -4.60 9.97
CA ASN A 127 0.89 -5.54 10.12
C ASN A 127 0.30 -5.95 8.77
N LEU A 128 0.82 -5.42 7.65
CA LEU A 128 0.52 -5.92 6.32
C LEU A 128 1.44 -7.11 6.04
N ALA A 129 0.87 -8.21 5.55
CA ALA A 129 1.66 -9.39 5.14
C ALA A 129 2.77 -9.03 4.13
N ASN A 130 2.53 -8.00 3.31
CA ASN A 130 3.51 -7.39 2.42
C ASN A 130 3.77 -5.96 2.87
N SER A 131 4.76 -5.78 3.74
CA SER A 131 5.20 -4.46 4.21
C SER A 131 6.03 -3.68 3.18
N THR A 132 6.25 -4.26 1.99
CA THR A 132 7.06 -3.69 0.90
C THR A 132 6.42 -3.87 -0.48
N ILE A 133 6.79 -3.00 -1.43
CA ILE A 133 6.52 -3.12 -2.87
C ILE A 133 7.83 -3.48 -3.57
N THR A 134 7.81 -4.52 -4.40
CA THR A 134 8.96 -4.88 -5.24
C THR A 134 8.94 -4.11 -6.56
N ILE A 135 10.01 -3.34 -6.85
CA ILE A 135 10.21 -2.60 -8.11
C ILE A 135 11.57 -3.01 -8.68
N GLY A 136 11.58 -3.70 -9.83
CA GLY A 136 12.81 -4.36 -10.31
C GLY A 136 13.30 -5.37 -9.27
N SER A 137 14.54 -5.21 -8.81
CA SER A 137 15.10 -5.99 -7.69
C SER A 137 15.10 -5.23 -6.35
N SER A 138 14.48 -4.05 -6.28
CA SER A 138 14.40 -3.24 -5.07
C SER A 138 13.13 -3.53 -4.28
N SER A 139 13.27 -3.68 -2.96
CA SER A 139 12.15 -3.78 -2.02
C SER A 139 11.93 -2.42 -1.36
N VAL A 140 10.83 -1.75 -1.70
CA VAL A 140 10.47 -0.43 -1.18
C VAL A 140 9.50 -0.60 -0.03
N ALA A 141 9.94 -0.30 1.19
CA ALA A 141 9.03 -0.28 2.34
C ALA A 141 7.96 0.80 2.17
N LEU A 142 6.72 0.46 2.49
CA LEU A 142 5.62 1.42 2.43
C LEU A 142 5.89 2.59 3.41
N GLY A 143 5.80 3.83 2.92
CA GLY A 143 6.05 5.04 3.72
C GLY A 143 7.53 5.44 3.87
N SER A 144 8.46 4.73 3.22
CA SER A 144 9.89 5.11 3.19
C SER A 144 10.26 5.82 1.89
N SER A 145 11.27 6.69 1.93
CA SER A 145 11.88 7.28 0.73
C SER A 145 12.97 6.37 0.18
N GLN A 146 12.89 6.04 -1.11
CA GLN A 146 13.92 5.26 -1.81
C GLN A 146 14.84 6.18 -2.60
N THR A 147 16.16 6.02 -2.47
CA THR A 147 17.14 6.82 -3.21
C THR A 147 17.61 6.17 -4.51
N THR A 148 17.42 4.86 -4.67
CA THR A 148 17.88 4.11 -5.84
C THR A 148 16.99 2.91 -6.12
N PHE A 149 16.64 2.71 -7.39
CA PHE A 149 16.02 1.48 -7.89
C PHE A 149 17.04 0.68 -8.68
N THR A 150 17.26 -0.57 -8.29
CA THR A 150 18.15 -1.53 -8.95
C THR A 150 17.36 -2.55 -9.76
N GLY A 151 17.99 -3.11 -10.80
CA GLY A 151 17.42 -4.21 -11.58
C GLY A 151 16.29 -3.81 -12.53
N LEU A 152 16.10 -2.51 -12.79
CA LEU A 152 15.21 -2.05 -13.84
C LEU A 152 15.85 -2.33 -15.21
N ALA A 153 15.12 -3.00 -16.11
CA ALA A 153 15.57 -3.24 -17.48
C ALA A 153 15.33 -2.01 -18.39
N SER A 154 14.22 -1.29 -18.16
CA SER A 154 13.87 -0.07 -18.89
C SER A 154 12.91 0.81 -18.08
N ILE A 155 12.77 2.08 -18.48
CA ILE A 155 11.76 3.02 -17.96
C ILE A 155 10.98 3.55 -19.16
N THR A 156 9.67 3.29 -19.20
CA THR A 156 8.76 3.86 -20.20
C THR A 156 7.84 4.84 -19.50
N SER A 157 7.95 6.13 -19.82
CA SER A 157 7.11 7.19 -19.25
C SER A 157 6.80 8.26 -20.29
N THR A 158 5.72 9.02 -20.08
CA THR A 158 5.38 10.19 -20.90
C THR A 158 6.45 11.28 -20.80
N ALA A 159 7.04 11.44 -19.62
CA ALA A 159 8.17 12.34 -19.37
C ALA A 159 9.04 11.81 -18.23
N VAL A 160 10.33 12.11 -18.30
CA VAL A 160 11.27 11.98 -17.17
C VAL A 160 11.78 13.39 -16.86
N VAL A 161 11.40 13.94 -15.72
CA VAL A 161 11.87 15.25 -15.26
C VAL A 161 12.85 15.04 -14.13
N THR A 162 14.07 15.52 -14.32
CA THR A 162 15.10 15.54 -13.29
C THR A 162 15.58 16.96 -13.11
N ASN A 163 16.04 17.30 -11.91
CA ASN A 163 16.79 18.54 -11.72
C ASN A 163 18.04 18.55 -12.61
N ASP A 164 18.65 19.73 -12.73
CA ASP A 164 19.97 19.84 -13.30
C ASP A 164 20.88 18.81 -12.63
N SER A 165 21.79 18.28 -13.42
CA SER A 165 22.65 17.23 -12.95
C SER A 165 22.00 15.87 -12.57
N GLY A 166 20.67 15.74 -12.64
CA GLY A 166 19.94 14.54 -12.23
C GLY A 166 19.91 13.44 -13.29
N PHE A 167 19.67 13.76 -14.57
CA PHE A 167 19.75 12.79 -15.66
C PHE A 167 21.20 12.59 -16.11
N ARG A 168 21.60 11.32 -16.16
CA ARG A 168 22.99 10.89 -16.32
C ARG A 168 23.00 9.57 -17.07
N VAL A 169 23.84 9.47 -18.09
CA VAL A 169 24.17 8.17 -18.70
C VAL A 169 25.58 7.83 -18.26
N ARG A 170 25.76 6.69 -17.59
CA ARG A 170 27.09 6.22 -17.16
C ARG A 170 27.56 5.07 -18.05
N ASN A 171 28.86 4.98 -18.25
CA ASN A 171 29.45 3.81 -18.90
C ASN A 171 29.28 2.58 -17.97
N THR A 172 28.87 1.45 -18.53
CA THR A 172 28.56 0.22 -17.78
C THR A 172 29.79 -0.52 -17.26
N SER A 173 30.97 -0.28 -17.86
CA SER A 173 32.24 -0.90 -17.45
C SER A 173 33.06 0.01 -16.53
N ASP A 174 32.85 1.32 -16.60
CA ASP A 174 33.55 2.33 -15.80
C ASP A 174 32.57 3.44 -15.37
N ASN A 175 32.02 3.29 -14.18
CA ASN A 175 30.97 4.19 -13.67
C ASN A 175 31.45 5.63 -13.42
N THR A 176 32.74 5.92 -13.54
CA THR A 176 33.28 7.29 -13.47
C THR A 176 33.08 8.07 -14.78
N LYS A 177 32.89 7.37 -15.91
CA LYS A 177 32.62 7.98 -17.21
C LYS A 177 31.13 8.23 -17.37
N ILE A 178 30.77 9.50 -17.44
CA ILE A 178 29.38 9.96 -17.34
C ILE A 178 29.11 11.02 -18.41
N VAL A 179 28.01 10.89 -19.14
CA VAL A 179 27.38 11.98 -19.87
C VAL A 179 26.35 12.63 -18.96
N ALA A 180 26.55 13.92 -18.71
CA ALA A 180 25.72 14.75 -17.85
C ALA A 180 24.96 15.78 -18.68
N LEU A 181 23.68 15.94 -18.41
CA LEU A 181 22.91 17.08 -18.90
C LEU A 181 22.93 18.19 -17.84
N ASP A 182 23.28 19.40 -18.26
CA ASP A 182 23.29 20.62 -17.45
C ASP A 182 22.41 21.68 -18.14
N CYS A 183 21.51 22.28 -17.37
CA CYS A 183 20.61 23.34 -17.82
C CYS A 183 20.89 24.70 -17.16
N SER A 184 21.98 24.82 -16.39
CA SER A 184 22.37 26.07 -15.70
C SER A 184 22.52 27.27 -16.64
N GLY A 185 22.87 27.03 -17.92
CA GLY A 185 22.97 28.05 -18.96
C GLY A 185 21.65 28.46 -19.63
N ILE A 186 20.52 27.82 -19.30
CA ILE A 186 19.21 28.14 -19.89
C ILE A 186 18.52 29.22 -19.05
N THR A 187 18.09 30.31 -19.68
CA THR A 187 17.32 31.37 -19.00
C THR A 187 15.99 30.84 -18.47
N GLY A 188 15.57 31.32 -17.30
CA GLY A 188 14.33 30.88 -16.64
C GLY A 188 13.08 30.96 -17.53
N SER A 189 12.12 30.07 -17.28
CA SER A 189 10.85 29.95 -18.01
C SER A 189 10.99 29.63 -19.51
N THR A 190 12.12 29.08 -19.95
CA THR A 190 12.30 28.62 -21.33
C THR A 190 12.51 27.12 -21.40
N THR A 191 12.09 26.50 -22.50
CA THR A 191 12.43 25.11 -22.86
C THR A 191 13.26 25.14 -24.13
N ARG A 192 14.38 24.42 -24.13
CA ARG A 192 15.16 24.16 -25.33
C ARG A 192 14.99 22.69 -25.71
N THR A 193 14.71 22.45 -26.98
CA THR A 193 14.46 21.11 -27.52
C THR A 193 15.66 20.66 -28.33
N LEU A 194 16.30 19.56 -27.92
CA LEU A 194 17.25 18.85 -28.78
C LEU A 194 16.45 17.87 -29.65
N THR A 195 16.43 18.08 -30.96
CA THR A 195 15.80 17.16 -31.91
C THR A 195 16.87 16.24 -32.48
N ILE A 196 16.70 14.93 -32.34
CA ILE A 196 17.57 13.91 -32.96
C ILE A 196 16.96 13.53 -34.31
N PRO A 197 17.73 13.55 -35.42
CA PRO A 197 17.23 13.10 -36.71
C PRO A 197 16.99 11.59 -36.72
N ASP A 198 16.16 11.12 -37.64
CA ASP A 198 15.91 9.69 -37.88
C ASP A 198 17.07 9.04 -38.67
N GLN A 199 18.30 9.17 -38.16
CA GLN A 199 19.50 8.54 -38.71
C GLN A 199 20.45 8.17 -37.59
N ASP A 200 21.12 7.02 -37.71
CA ASP A 200 22.19 6.63 -36.80
C ASP A 200 23.38 7.60 -36.92
N GLY A 201 23.98 7.96 -35.80
CA GLY A 201 25.12 8.88 -35.77
C GLY A 201 25.63 9.16 -34.37
N THR A 202 26.74 9.89 -34.30
CA THR A 202 27.24 10.45 -33.04
C THR A 202 26.80 11.90 -32.93
N ILE A 203 26.31 12.31 -31.75
CA ILE A 203 26.09 13.73 -31.47
C ILE A 203 27.48 14.39 -31.40
N ALA A 204 27.84 15.15 -32.42
CA ALA A 204 29.08 15.91 -32.42
C ALA A 204 28.98 17.00 -31.35
N LEU A 205 29.82 16.89 -30.30
CA LEU A 205 29.94 17.95 -29.31
C LEU A 205 30.77 19.08 -29.91
N VAL A 206 30.20 20.27 -30.03
CA VAL A 206 30.96 21.49 -30.34
C VAL A 206 31.66 21.95 -29.05
N GLY A 207 32.68 21.20 -28.62
CA GLY A 207 33.30 21.36 -27.31
C GLY A 207 34.75 21.81 -27.37
N GLY A 208 35.00 23.12 -27.17
CA GLY A 208 36.19 23.69 -26.52
C GLY A 208 37.59 23.54 -27.14
N GLY A 209 37.81 22.63 -28.08
CA GLY A 209 38.96 22.62 -29.01
C GLY A 209 38.56 23.23 -30.35
N SER A 210 39.53 23.60 -31.20
CA SER A 210 39.23 23.97 -32.59
C SER A 210 38.27 22.94 -33.18
N THR A 211 37.15 23.40 -33.74
CA THR A 211 36.22 22.55 -34.49
C THR A 211 36.91 22.13 -35.79
N GLU A 212 37.77 21.14 -35.69
CA GLU A 212 38.48 20.55 -36.81
C GLU A 212 37.61 19.44 -37.36
N PHE A 213 37.06 19.68 -38.54
CA PHE A 213 36.42 18.64 -39.32
C PHE A 213 37.49 18.03 -40.21
N ALA A 214 37.54 16.70 -40.29
CA ALA A 214 38.33 16.04 -41.32
C ALA A 214 37.92 16.58 -42.70
N ASP A 215 38.90 16.77 -43.57
CA ASP A 215 38.72 17.47 -44.85
C ASP A 215 37.81 16.71 -45.82
N ASP A 216 37.55 15.43 -45.55
CA ASP A 216 36.57 14.59 -46.24
C ASP A 216 35.15 14.64 -45.65
N VAL A 217 34.99 15.12 -44.42
CA VAL A 217 33.72 15.11 -43.67
C VAL A 217 32.94 16.44 -43.80
N PHE A 218 33.61 17.59 -43.88
CA PHE A 218 32.90 18.87 -44.05
C PHE A 218 32.56 19.12 -45.52
N ARG A 219 31.25 19.25 -45.82
CA ARG A 219 30.69 19.50 -47.15
C ARG A 219 29.55 20.51 -47.04
N VAL A 220 29.55 21.53 -47.90
CA VAL A 220 28.37 22.39 -48.10
C VAL A 220 27.57 21.78 -49.25
N ILE A 221 26.35 21.34 -48.96
CA ILE A 221 25.44 20.81 -49.98
C ILE A 221 24.56 21.93 -50.55
N ASP A 222 24.19 21.82 -51.81
CA ASP A 222 23.17 22.69 -52.39
C ASP A 222 21.80 22.42 -51.75
N ASN A 223 21.03 23.48 -51.50
CA ASN A 223 19.75 23.40 -50.80
C ASN A 223 18.60 22.84 -51.66
N GLY A 224 18.75 22.80 -52.98
CA GLY A 224 17.78 22.21 -53.91
C GLY A 224 18.22 20.86 -54.50
N ASP A 225 19.51 20.52 -54.41
CA ASP A 225 20.09 19.31 -54.99
C ASP A 225 21.24 18.76 -54.12
N SER A 226 20.95 17.76 -53.29
CA SER A 226 21.91 17.17 -52.36
C SER A 226 23.08 16.42 -53.03
N SER A 227 23.04 16.24 -54.36
CA SER A 227 24.16 15.68 -55.13
C SER A 227 25.27 16.71 -55.38
N LYS A 228 24.95 18.02 -55.33
CA LYS A 228 25.92 19.11 -55.51
C LYS A 228 26.54 19.46 -54.17
N LYS A 229 27.87 19.40 -54.11
CA LYS A 229 28.63 19.65 -52.88
C LYS A 229 29.85 20.51 -53.17
N LEU A 230 30.15 21.44 -52.27
CA LEU A 230 31.46 22.07 -52.14
C LEU A 230 32.25 21.32 -51.07
N ALA A 231 33.43 20.82 -51.45
CA ALA A 231 34.39 20.17 -50.59
C ALA A 231 35.50 21.14 -50.19
N PHE A 232 36.04 20.97 -48.98
CA PHE A 232 37.19 21.73 -48.48
C PHE A 232 38.30 20.73 -48.16
N GLU A 233 39.35 20.68 -48.99
CA GLU A 233 40.42 19.66 -48.92
C GLU A 233 41.73 20.26 -48.36
N CYS A 234 42.41 19.53 -47.48
CA CYS A 234 43.70 19.91 -46.90
C CYS A 234 44.87 19.07 -47.45
N SER A 235 44.59 18.10 -48.32
CA SER A 235 45.56 17.16 -48.90
C SER A 235 46.81 17.82 -49.54
N GLY A 236 46.72 19.08 -49.98
CA GLY A 236 47.84 19.84 -50.55
C GLY A 236 48.69 20.63 -49.53
N ILE A 237 48.30 20.66 -48.26
CA ILE A 237 48.99 21.41 -47.20
C ILE A 237 49.97 20.46 -46.49
N THR A 238 51.24 20.86 -46.38
CA THR A 238 52.26 20.09 -45.64
C THR A 238 51.85 19.88 -44.18
N GLY A 239 52.18 18.72 -43.61
CA GLY A 239 51.87 18.40 -42.21
C GLY A 239 52.30 19.50 -41.22
N SER A 240 51.54 19.61 -40.12
CA SER A 240 51.74 20.63 -39.06
C SER A 240 51.66 22.08 -39.53
N THR A 241 51.05 22.33 -40.69
CA THR A 241 50.89 23.67 -41.25
C THR A 241 49.43 24.09 -41.24
N THR A 242 49.14 25.25 -40.66
CA THR A 242 47.86 25.93 -40.83
C THR A 242 47.97 26.95 -41.97
N ARG A 243 47.04 26.92 -42.92
CA ARG A 243 46.86 27.98 -43.91
C ARG A 243 45.54 28.69 -43.62
N THR A 244 45.57 30.02 -43.62
CA THR A 244 44.39 30.85 -43.37
C THR A 244 43.91 31.43 -44.69
N MET A 245 42.66 31.11 -45.05
CA MET A 245 41.94 31.83 -46.09
C MET A 245 41.05 32.88 -45.42
N THR A 246 41.29 34.16 -45.71
CA THR A 246 40.51 35.28 -45.15
C THR A 246 39.55 35.81 -46.21
N VAL A 247 38.26 35.85 -45.89
CA VAL A 247 37.23 36.45 -46.76
C VAL A 247 37.17 37.97 -46.50
N PRO A 248 37.18 38.83 -47.54
CA PRO A 248 37.03 40.27 -47.37
C PRO A 248 35.60 40.63 -46.92
N ASP A 249 35.44 41.78 -46.28
CA ASP A 249 34.14 42.34 -45.89
C ASP A 249 33.45 43.02 -47.10
N SER A 250 33.16 42.23 -48.14
CA SER A 250 32.48 42.66 -49.36
C SER A 250 31.80 41.49 -50.05
N ASP A 251 30.59 41.69 -50.56
CA ASP A 251 29.88 40.68 -51.35
C ASP A 251 30.66 40.32 -52.64
N GLY A 252 30.68 39.04 -53.00
CA GLY A 252 31.38 38.57 -54.20
C GLY A 252 31.29 37.06 -54.42
N THR A 253 31.77 36.60 -55.57
CA THR A 253 31.93 35.17 -55.88
C THR A 253 33.39 34.78 -55.73
N ILE A 254 33.66 33.65 -55.07
CA ILE A 254 35.01 33.07 -55.06
C ILE A 254 35.37 32.66 -56.48
N SER A 255 36.36 33.34 -57.05
CA SER A 255 36.80 33.10 -58.42
C SER A 255 37.60 31.81 -58.51
N THR A 256 37.39 31.05 -59.59
CA THR A 256 38.30 29.96 -59.95
C THR A 256 39.54 30.52 -60.64
N GLU A 257 40.62 29.75 -60.71
CA GLU A 257 41.85 30.16 -61.38
C GLU A 257 41.62 30.58 -62.85
N SER A 258 40.63 29.98 -63.53
CA SER A 258 40.26 30.37 -64.90
C SER A 258 39.76 31.82 -64.98
N PHE A 259 39.13 32.33 -63.93
CA PHE A 259 38.63 33.69 -63.87
C PHE A 259 39.74 34.69 -63.49
N ALA A 260 40.65 34.29 -62.59
CA ALA A 260 41.85 35.06 -62.26
C ALA A 260 42.77 35.22 -63.49
N THR A 261 42.91 34.17 -64.29
CA THR A 261 43.70 34.19 -65.55
C THR A 261 43.03 35.05 -66.62
N ALA A 262 41.69 35.06 -66.71
CA ALA A 262 40.95 35.91 -67.63
C ALA A 262 41.11 37.41 -67.31
N ILE A 263 41.19 37.78 -66.03
CA ILE A 263 41.53 39.14 -65.59
C ILE A 263 42.98 39.49 -65.94
N ALA A 264 43.93 38.58 -65.75
CA ALA A 264 45.33 38.82 -66.10
C ALA A 264 45.52 39.08 -67.61
N VAL A 265 44.84 38.31 -68.47
CA VAL A 265 44.88 38.50 -69.93
C VAL A 265 44.14 39.78 -70.36
N ALA A 266 43.06 40.16 -69.67
CA ALA A 266 42.32 41.38 -69.98
C ALA A 266 43.04 42.67 -69.53
N LEU A 267 43.99 42.57 -68.59
CA LEU A 267 44.76 43.71 -68.08
C LEU A 267 46.17 43.83 -68.69
N GLY A 268 46.62 42.85 -69.48
CA GLY A 268 47.88 42.87 -70.23
C GLY A 268 49.03 42.17 -69.51
#